data_AF-A0A1C1D271-F1
#
_entry.id   AF-A0A1C1D271-F1
#
_cell.length_a   1.000
_cell.length_b   1.000
_cell.length_c   1.000
_cell.angle_alpha   90.00
_cell.angle_beta   90.00
_cell.angle_gamma   90.00
#
_symmetry.space_group_name_H-M   'P 1'
#
loop_
_entity.id
_entity.type
_entity.pdbx_description
1 polymer ?
#
loop_
_entity_poly.entity_id
_entity_poly.type
_entity_poly.pdbx_seq_one_letter_code
_entity_poly.pdbx_strand_id
1 'polypeptide(L)'
;MAPRFDLQRRNDTVGDGNWRMLASDEDFILEGWSEGFMVGALVIMACITIANMRRKVLLHKLILVEQLAALSHGTFCFFGFEGYGWYLSSTAMFLYFSWIIHNIVAWMKIKPFFMDSRSMFKPDTGKWVRRIYLGTLALTVPFICWQIANNFRFFNNINNYYVRVRPYEPLMRDPWWVFTCLTLFHVINSVYGTGVFELIRRSPRFAILLIAICLALIFTAVDIAASIHNFIGSTDGYVALYSLTLDPAP
;
A
#
# COMPACT_ATOMS: atom_id res chain seq x y z
N MET A 1 -1.28 -13.98 32.33
CA MET A 1 -1.87 -12.64 32.49
C MET A 1 -1.08 -11.73 31.57
N ALA A 2 -1.61 -11.42 30.38
CA ALA A 2 -0.89 -10.55 29.44
C ALA A 2 -0.68 -9.18 30.10
N PRO A 3 0.52 -8.58 30.00
CA PRO A 3 0.72 -7.23 30.50
C PRO A 3 -0.28 -6.31 29.81
N ARG A 4 -1.06 -5.57 30.61
CA ARG A 4 -1.75 -4.39 30.10
C ARG A 4 -0.64 -3.39 29.81
N PHE A 5 -0.22 -3.30 28.56
CA PHE A 5 0.42 -2.10 28.08
C PHE A 5 -0.67 -1.01 28.13
N ASP A 6 -0.74 -0.29 29.26
CA ASP A 6 -1.37 1.00 29.28
C ASP A 6 -0.64 1.83 28.22
N LEU A 7 -1.37 2.22 27.17
CA LEU A 7 -0.91 3.23 26.22
C LEU A 7 -0.56 4.47 27.02
N GLN A 8 0.71 4.62 27.37
CA GLN A 8 1.18 5.79 28.10
C GLN A 8 0.84 7.01 27.25
N ARG A 9 0.01 7.88 27.82
CA ARG A 9 -0.66 8.94 27.09
C ARG A 9 0.42 9.88 26.52
N ARG A 10 0.51 9.95 25.18
CA ARG A 10 1.50 10.75 24.42
C ARG A 10 1.60 12.23 24.78
N ASN A 11 0.56 12.77 25.41
CA ASN A 11 0.55 14.15 25.90
C ASN A 11 1.46 14.38 27.11
N ASP A 12 2.00 13.33 27.74
CA ASP A 12 2.79 13.44 28.97
C ASP A 12 4.30 13.35 28.73
N THR A 13 4.76 13.41 27.46
CA THR A 13 6.20 13.37 27.12
C THR A 13 6.70 14.71 26.58
N VAL A 14 7.89 15.12 27.06
CA VAL A 14 8.43 16.49 27.06
C VAL A 14 8.80 17.06 25.67
N GLY A 15 8.62 16.34 24.56
CA GLY A 15 9.15 16.77 23.26
C GLY A 15 8.16 16.73 22.10
N ASP A 16 7.04 17.40 22.29
CA ASP A 16 6.28 18.07 21.21
C ASP A 16 6.04 17.21 19.95
N GLY A 17 5.55 15.98 20.14
CA GLY A 17 5.19 15.08 19.04
C GLY A 17 6.36 14.35 18.36
N ASN A 18 7.59 14.49 18.86
CA ASN A 18 8.74 13.72 18.37
C ASN A 18 8.69 12.28 18.89
N TRP A 19 7.93 11.42 18.21
CA TRP A 19 7.81 10.00 18.52
C TRP A 19 9.15 9.24 18.48
N ARG A 20 10.17 9.80 17.80
CA ARG A 20 11.52 9.22 17.75
C ARG A 20 12.29 9.36 19.06
N MET A 21 11.87 10.24 19.97
CA MET A 21 12.55 10.38 21.27
C MET A 21 12.37 9.18 22.20
N LEU A 22 11.33 8.37 21.98
CA LEU A 22 11.05 7.17 22.77
C LEU A 22 11.36 5.88 22.02
N ALA A 23 11.83 5.98 20.77
CA ALA A 23 12.16 4.82 19.96
C ALA A 23 13.46 4.17 20.45
N SER A 24 13.45 2.85 20.56
CA SER A 24 14.63 2.05 20.88
C SER A 24 15.57 1.95 19.67
N ASP A 25 16.83 1.58 19.90
CA ASP A 25 17.78 1.30 18.82
C ASP A 25 17.26 0.20 17.87
N GLU A 26 16.52 -0.77 18.41
CA GLU A 26 15.88 -1.84 17.63
C GLU A 26 14.80 -1.30 16.69
N ASP A 27 14.00 -0.33 17.16
CA ASP A 27 12.98 0.33 16.33
C ASP A 27 13.62 1.06 15.15
N PHE A 28 14.73 1.76 15.38
CA PHE A 28 15.45 2.46 14.31
C PHE A 28 16.11 1.50 13.32
N ILE A 29 16.68 0.39 13.81
CA ILE A 29 17.23 -0.66 12.93
C ILE A 29 16.14 -1.24 12.05
N LEU A 30 15.00 -1.60 12.65
CA LEU A 30 13.88 -2.20 11.94
C LEU A 30 13.29 -1.24 10.90
N GLU A 31 13.06 0.02 11.28
CA GLU A 31 12.60 1.08 10.37
C GLU A 31 13.57 1.30 9.22
N GLY A 32 14.87 1.35 9.52
CA GLY A 32 15.91 1.50 8.50
C GLY A 32 15.90 0.36 7.49
N TRP A 33 15.73 -0.89 7.95
CA TRP A 33 15.60 -2.04 7.07
C TRP A 33 14.30 -2.01 6.25
N SER A 34 13.16 -1.72 6.86
CA SER A 34 11.86 -1.72 6.16
C SER A 34 11.81 -0.64 5.09
N GLU A 35 12.21 0.58 5.43
CA GLU A 35 12.26 1.70 4.50
C GLU A 35 13.34 1.50 3.43
N GLY A 36 14.49 0.94 3.80
CA GLY A 36 15.55 0.58 2.85
C GLY A 36 15.09 -0.42 1.79
N PHE A 37 14.38 -1.49 2.20
CA PHE A 37 13.80 -2.45 1.26
C PHE A 37 12.72 -1.83 0.38
N MET A 38 11.82 -1.03 0.96
CA MET A 38 10.74 -0.38 0.21
C MET A 38 11.28 0.63 -0.81
N VAL A 39 12.11 1.57 -0.37
CA VAL A 39 12.72 2.61 -1.24
C VAL A 39 13.60 1.95 -2.29
N GLY A 40 14.44 0.98 -1.91
CA GLY A 40 15.29 0.23 -2.84
C GLY A 40 14.48 -0.47 -3.93
N ALA A 41 13.39 -1.15 -3.57
CA ALA A 41 12.51 -1.81 -4.54
C ALA A 41 11.85 -0.80 -5.50
N LEU A 42 11.36 0.33 -4.99
CA LEU A 42 10.74 1.38 -5.80
C LEU A 42 11.74 2.06 -6.74
N VAL A 43 13.00 2.26 -6.33
CA VAL A 43 14.07 2.79 -7.20
C VAL A 43 14.33 1.83 -8.37
N ILE A 44 14.49 0.54 -8.09
CA ILE A 44 14.70 -0.48 -9.14
C ILE A 44 13.52 -0.51 -10.11
N MET A 45 12.30 -0.51 -9.59
CA MET A 45 11.09 -0.50 -10.42
C MET A 45 10.97 0.79 -11.25
N ALA A 46 11.40 1.94 -10.73
CA ALA A 46 11.41 3.20 -11.46
C ALA A 46 12.42 3.15 -12.61
N CYS A 47 13.63 2.65 -12.36
CA CYS A 47 14.64 2.42 -13.40
C CYS A 47 14.12 1.48 -14.50
N ILE A 48 13.51 0.36 -14.14
CA ILE A 48 12.89 -0.57 -15.10
C ILE A 48 11.78 0.12 -15.90
N THR A 49 10.95 0.92 -15.24
CA THR A 49 9.85 1.66 -15.89
C THR A 49 10.39 2.66 -16.91
N ILE A 50 11.42 3.42 -16.56
CA ILE A 50 12.09 4.38 -17.44
C ILE A 50 12.73 3.67 -18.63
N ALA A 51 13.49 2.59 -18.38
CA ALA A 51 14.16 1.81 -19.43
C ALA A 51 13.18 1.21 -20.45
N ASN A 52 11.97 0.85 -20.01
CA ASN A 52 10.93 0.28 -20.86
C ASN A 52 9.90 1.31 -21.36
N MET A 53 10.10 2.60 -21.10
CA MET A 53 9.12 3.63 -21.41
C MET A 53 8.98 3.85 -22.92
N ARG A 54 7.76 3.67 -23.44
CA ARG A 54 7.45 3.98 -24.84
C ARG A 54 6.89 5.39 -24.98
N ARG A 55 7.32 6.10 -26.02
CA ARG A 55 6.75 7.41 -26.39
C ARG A 55 5.24 7.26 -26.61
N LYS A 56 4.46 8.22 -26.08
CA LYS A 56 2.98 8.33 -26.17
C LYS A 56 2.16 7.34 -25.33
N VAL A 57 2.77 6.45 -24.55
CA VAL A 57 2.01 5.53 -23.68
C VAL A 57 1.86 6.13 -22.28
N LEU A 58 0.64 6.57 -21.93
CA LEU A 58 0.32 7.17 -20.62
C LEU A 58 0.59 6.22 -19.45
N LEU A 59 0.36 4.91 -19.64
CA LEU A 59 0.48 3.90 -18.57
C LEU A 59 1.86 3.93 -17.88
N HIS A 60 2.95 3.97 -18.66
CA HIS A 60 4.31 4.02 -18.10
C HIS A 60 4.57 5.31 -17.32
N LYS A 61 3.99 6.43 -17.75
CA LYS A 61 4.14 7.72 -17.06
C LYS A 61 3.42 7.71 -15.72
N LEU A 62 2.20 7.16 -15.67
CA LEU A 62 1.45 7.03 -14.42
C LEU A 62 2.13 6.08 -13.43
N ILE A 63 2.63 4.94 -13.91
CA ILE A 63 3.42 4.00 -13.10
C ILE A 63 4.65 4.72 -12.52
N LEU A 64 5.34 5.56 -13.28
CA LEU A 64 6.49 6.32 -12.77
C LEU A 64 6.07 7.35 -11.71
N VAL A 65 5.01 8.13 -11.95
CA VAL A 65 4.50 9.14 -11.00
C VAL A 65 4.08 8.50 -9.68
N GLU A 66 3.37 7.38 -9.74
CA GLU A 66 2.99 6.58 -8.57
C GLU A 66 4.20 6.18 -7.73
N GLN A 67 5.23 5.64 -8.38
CA GLN A 67 6.46 5.21 -7.70
C GLN A 67 7.20 6.38 -7.08
N LEU A 68 7.32 7.52 -7.78
CA LEU A 68 7.97 8.71 -7.24
C LEU A 68 7.21 9.28 -6.04
N ALA A 69 5.88 9.27 -6.07
CA ALA A 69 5.06 9.66 -4.94
C ALA A 69 5.26 8.71 -3.74
N ALA A 70 5.31 7.39 -3.96
CA ALA A 70 5.59 6.41 -2.90
C ALA A 70 7.03 6.53 -2.36
N LEU A 71 8.02 6.77 -3.22
CA LEU A 71 9.42 6.97 -2.84
C LEU A 71 9.59 8.14 -1.88
N SER A 72 8.81 9.21 -2.06
CA SER A 72 8.85 10.36 -1.16
C SER A 72 8.40 10.01 0.27
N HIS A 73 7.65 8.93 0.47
CA HIS A 73 7.31 8.47 1.81
C HIS A 73 8.54 7.99 2.56
N GLY A 74 9.31 7.07 1.97
CA GLY A 74 10.45 6.47 2.67
C GLY A 74 11.63 7.42 2.93
N THR A 75 11.55 8.69 2.56
CA THR A 75 12.54 9.69 2.98
C THR A 75 12.36 10.13 4.43
N PHE A 76 11.20 9.85 5.08
CA PHE A 76 10.99 10.22 6.48
C PHE A 76 12.04 9.61 7.41
N CYS A 77 12.52 8.41 7.10
CA CYS A 77 13.42 7.68 7.99
C CYS A 77 14.75 8.43 8.23
N PHE A 78 15.19 9.27 7.29
CA PHE A 78 16.49 9.96 7.35
C PHE A 78 16.51 11.25 8.18
N PHE A 79 15.36 11.80 8.57
CA PHE A 79 15.31 13.16 9.14
C PHE A 79 14.75 13.21 10.56
N GLY A 80 15.42 13.88 11.49
CA GLY A 80 14.89 14.20 12.81
C GLY A 80 15.06 15.69 13.10
N PHE A 81 13.95 16.44 13.16
CA PHE A 81 13.96 17.88 13.40
C PHE A 81 12.66 18.35 14.08
N GLU A 82 12.67 19.58 14.61
CA GLU A 82 11.49 20.21 15.20
C GLU A 82 10.39 20.41 14.14
N GLY A 83 9.20 19.84 14.36
CA GLY A 83 8.14 19.80 13.34
C GLY A 83 8.24 18.62 12.37
N TYR A 84 9.06 17.60 12.68
CA TYR A 84 9.14 16.34 11.92
C TYR A 84 7.78 15.69 11.64
N GLY A 85 6.80 15.83 12.55
CA GLY A 85 5.43 15.35 12.34
C GLY A 85 4.76 15.92 11.08
N TRP A 86 4.98 17.21 10.76
CA TRP A 86 4.48 17.83 9.52
C TRP A 86 5.11 17.21 8.28
N TYR A 87 6.41 16.91 8.33
CA TYR A 87 7.12 16.30 7.22
C TYR A 87 6.67 14.86 7.00
N LEU A 88 6.61 14.05 8.06
CA LEU A 88 6.11 12.68 8.02
C LEU A 88 4.68 12.63 7.43
N SER A 89 3.78 13.50 7.88
CA SER A 89 2.42 13.56 7.33
C SER A 89 2.37 14.06 5.89
N SER A 90 3.26 14.98 5.49
CA SER A 90 3.36 15.44 4.10
C SER A 90 3.83 14.34 3.17
N THR A 91 4.80 13.54 3.60
CA THR A 91 5.27 12.40 2.81
C THR A 91 4.22 11.27 2.77
N ALA A 92 3.49 11.04 3.86
CA ALA A 92 2.36 10.11 3.90
C ALA A 92 1.23 10.55 2.94
N MET A 93 0.94 11.84 2.83
CA MET A 93 -0.01 12.39 1.85
C MET A 93 0.34 11.96 0.42
N PHE A 94 1.61 12.00 0.03
CA PHE A 94 2.06 11.52 -1.28
C PHE A 94 1.88 10.00 -1.45
N LEU A 95 2.09 9.21 -0.39
CA LEU A 95 1.79 7.78 -0.40
C LEU A 95 0.31 7.51 -0.68
N TYR A 96 -0.61 8.22 -0.01
CA TYR A 96 -2.04 8.08 -0.28
C TYR A 96 -2.41 8.46 -1.72
N PHE A 97 -1.80 9.52 -2.28
CA PHE A 97 -1.99 9.85 -3.70
C PHE A 97 -1.46 8.76 -4.63
N SER A 98 -0.31 8.15 -4.29
CA SER A 98 0.25 7.01 -5.00
C SER A 98 -0.76 5.86 -5.07
N TRP A 99 -1.47 5.54 -3.98
CA TRP A 99 -2.49 4.47 -3.98
C TRP A 99 -3.66 4.74 -4.93
N ILE A 100 -4.11 5.99 -5.05
CA ILE A 100 -5.16 6.34 -6.01
C ILE A 100 -4.64 6.11 -7.44
N ILE A 101 -3.41 6.55 -7.73
CA ILE A 101 -2.79 6.36 -9.04
C ILE A 101 -2.59 4.86 -9.32
N HIS A 102 -2.14 4.08 -8.35
CA HIS A 102 -1.99 2.63 -8.44
C HIS A 102 -3.27 1.94 -8.89
N ASN A 103 -4.40 2.31 -8.28
CA ASN A 103 -5.70 1.73 -8.62
C ASN A 103 -6.22 2.18 -9.99
N ILE A 104 -5.84 3.38 -10.45
CA ILE A 104 -6.10 3.85 -11.83
C ILE A 104 -5.24 3.06 -12.83
N VAL A 105 -3.96 2.87 -12.53
CA VAL A 105 -3.03 2.05 -13.34
C VAL A 105 -3.52 0.61 -13.42
N ALA A 106 -3.96 0.03 -12.31
CA ALA A 106 -4.55 -1.30 -12.24
C ALA A 106 -5.79 -1.41 -13.16
N TRP A 107 -6.70 -0.43 -13.10
CA TRP A 107 -7.84 -0.35 -14.03
C TRP A 107 -7.39 -0.30 -15.49
N MET A 108 -6.40 0.52 -15.82
CA MET A 108 -5.90 0.63 -17.19
C MET A 108 -5.33 -0.69 -17.72
N LYS A 109 -4.76 -1.54 -16.85
CA LYS A 109 -4.24 -2.87 -17.21
C LYS A 109 -5.37 -3.85 -17.53
N ILE A 110 -6.46 -3.86 -16.77
CA ILE A 110 -7.58 -4.80 -16.99
C ILE A 110 -8.65 -4.29 -17.94
N LYS A 111 -8.72 -2.97 -18.15
CA LYS A 111 -9.70 -2.29 -19.03
C LYS A 111 -9.87 -2.96 -20.41
N PRO A 112 -8.80 -3.36 -21.14
CA PRO A 112 -8.95 -3.99 -22.44
C PRO A 112 -9.77 -5.29 -22.41
N PHE A 113 -9.69 -6.07 -21.32
CA PHE A 113 -10.43 -7.35 -21.22
C PHE A 113 -11.94 -7.18 -21.10
N PHE A 114 -12.42 -5.99 -20.73
CA PHE A 114 -13.84 -5.69 -20.53
C PHE A 114 -14.45 -4.77 -21.59
N MET A 115 -13.63 -3.92 -22.22
CA MET A 115 -14.13 -2.84 -23.08
C MET A 115 -13.60 -2.86 -24.51
N ASP A 116 -12.59 -3.68 -24.82
CA ASP A 116 -12.10 -3.80 -26.19
C ASP A 116 -13.07 -4.63 -27.04
N SER A 117 -13.00 -4.50 -28.37
CA SER A 117 -13.89 -5.22 -29.30
C SER A 117 -13.74 -6.75 -29.20
N ARG A 118 -12.62 -7.23 -28.64
CA ARG A 118 -12.34 -8.64 -28.32
C ARG A 118 -12.48 -8.95 -26.83
N SER A 119 -13.29 -8.15 -26.12
CA SER A 119 -13.59 -8.34 -24.70
C SER A 119 -14.07 -9.77 -24.45
N MET A 120 -13.52 -10.38 -23.41
CA MET A 120 -13.93 -11.71 -22.95
C MET A 120 -15.34 -11.68 -22.34
N PHE A 121 -15.75 -10.50 -21.85
CA PHE A 121 -17.03 -10.30 -21.18
C PHE A 121 -18.04 -9.59 -22.10
N LYS A 122 -19.32 -9.84 -21.84
CA LYS A 122 -20.42 -9.15 -22.54
C LYS A 122 -20.27 -7.62 -22.41
N PRO A 123 -20.60 -6.83 -23.45
CA PRO A 123 -20.45 -5.37 -23.43
C PRO A 123 -21.15 -4.69 -22.25
N ASP A 124 -22.30 -5.20 -21.82
CA ASP A 124 -23.04 -4.64 -20.69
C ASP A 124 -22.32 -4.90 -19.36
N THR A 125 -21.75 -6.09 -19.18
CA THR A 125 -20.91 -6.42 -18.01
C THR A 125 -19.72 -5.47 -17.93
N GLY A 126 -19.05 -5.20 -19.05
CA GLY A 126 -17.92 -4.26 -19.08
C GLY A 126 -18.28 -2.83 -18.65
N LYS A 127 -19.46 -2.34 -19.04
CA LYS A 127 -19.98 -1.03 -18.59
C LYS A 127 -20.26 -1.02 -17.09
N TRP A 128 -20.89 -2.07 -16.56
CA TRP A 128 -21.19 -2.20 -15.12
C TRP A 128 -19.91 -2.29 -14.29
N VAL A 129 -18.97 -3.15 -14.68
CA VAL A 129 -17.67 -3.30 -14.00
C VAL A 129 -16.92 -1.97 -13.97
N ARG A 130 -16.88 -1.24 -15.09
CA ARG A 130 -16.27 0.11 -15.12
C ARG A 130 -16.92 1.06 -14.12
N ARG A 131 -18.26 1.11 -14.10
CA ARG A 131 -19.01 2.01 -13.21
C ARG A 131 -18.78 1.67 -11.75
N ILE A 132 -18.84 0.39 -11.41
CA ILE A 132 -18.60 -0.08 -10.04
C ILE A 132 -17.15 0.19 -9.65
N TYR A 133 -16.18 -0.23 -10.45
CA TYR A 133 -14.75 -0.06 -10.15
C TYR A 133 -14.40 1.42 -9.96
N LEU A 134 -14.68 2.28 -10.95
CA LEU A 134 -14.31 3.69 -10.88
C LEU A 134 -15.20 4.47 -9.90
N GLY A 135 -16.48 4.11 -9.77
CA GLY A 135 -17.40 4.75 -8.82
C GLY A 135 -16.99 4.47 -7.38
N THR A 136 -16.73 3.20 -7.04
CA THR A 136 -16.24 2.83 -5.70
C THR A 136 -14.86 3.43 -5.43
N LEU A 137 -13.95 3.48 -6.41
CA LEU A 137 -12.66 4.15 -6.26
C LEU A 137 -12.80 5.65 -6.00
N ALA A 138 -13.74 6.32 -6.68
CA ALA A 138 -14.01 7.74 -6.44
C ALA A 138 -14.58 7.98 -5.04
N LEU A 139 -15.37 7.04 -4.50
CA LEU A 139 -15.93 7.11 -3.15
C LEU A 139 -14.87 7.00 -2.04
N THR A 140 -13.67 6.49 -2.32
CA THR A 140 -12.60 6.47 -1.31
C THR A 140 -11.89 7.81 -1.16
N VAL A 141 -11.99 8.71 -2.14
CA VAL A 141 -11.28 10.01 -2.12
C VAL A 141 -11.65 10.84 -0.88
N PRO A 142 -12.93 11.02 -0.49
CA PRO A 142 -13.28 11.72 0.74
C PRO A 142 -12.72 11.05 2.00
N PHE A 143 -12.73 9.72 2.05
CA PHE A 143 -12.14 8.96 3.18
C PHE A 143 -10.63 9.17 3.24
N ILE A 144 -9.93 9.15 2.11
CA ILE A 144 -8.48 9.37 2.04
C ILE A 144 -8.14 10.78 2.50
N CYS A 145 -8.87 11.82 2.05
CA CYS A 145 -8.69 13.18 2.54
C CYS A 145 -8.89 13.28 4.05
N TRP A 146 -9.92 12.59 4.58
CA TRP A 146 -10.16 12.50 6.01
C TRP A 146 -9.03 11.80 6.76
N GLN A 147 -8.50 10.71 6.21
CA GLN A 147 -7.37 9.96 6.77
C GLN A 147 -6.09 10.82 6.80
N ILE A 148 -5.78 11.52 5.72
CA ILE A 148 -4.66 12.47 5.65
C ILE A 148 -4.81 13.55 6.74
N ALA A 149 -5.97 14.18 6.86
CA ALA A 149 -6.20 15.20 7.88
C ALA A 149 -5.99 14.66 9.32
N ASN A 150 -6.42 13.42 9.59
CA ASN A 150 -6.19 12.79 10.89
C ASN A 150 -4.74 12.38 11.10
N ASN A 151 -4.02 11.98 10.04
CA ASN A 151 -2.58 11.70 10.09
C ASN A 151 -1.80 12.95 10.52
N PHE A 152 -2.07 14.11 9.91
CA PHE A 152 -1.51 15.40 10.33
C PHE A 152 -1.81 15.71 11.80
N ARG A 153 -3.06 15.52 12.23
CA ARG A 153 -3.46 15.78 13.63
C ARG A 153 -2.78 14.83 14.62
N PHE A 154 -2.52 13.60 14.23
CA PHE A 154 -1.89 12.59 15.06
C PHE A 154 -0.40 12.86 15.26
N PHE A 155 0.33 13.06 14.17
CA PHE A 155 1.79 13.27 14.24
C PHE A 155 2.19 14.66 14.72
N ASN A 156 1.24 15.61 14.79
CA ASN A 156 1.44 16.93 15.40
C ASN A 156 0.78 17.05 16.79
N ASN A 157 0.49 15.93 17.46
CA ASN A 157 -0.02 15.87 18.83
C ASN A 157 -1.33 16.65 19.10
N ILE A 158 -2.17 16.81 18.07
CA ILE A 158 -3.46 17.50 18.17
C ILE A 158 -4.57 16.54 18.59
N ASN A 159 -4.63 15.34 17.97
CA ASN A 159 -5.70 14.37 18.22
C ASN A 159 -5.27 12.93 17.90
N ASN A 160 -5.68 11.98 18.75
CA ASN A 160 -5.43 10.54 18.60
C ASN A 160 -6.48 9.80 17.75
N TYR A 161 -7.41 10.52 17.12
CA TYR A 161 -8.49 9.91 16.32
C TYR A 161 -7.99 9.06 15.14
N TYR A 162 -6.78 9.31 14.64
CA TYR A 162 -6.13 8.51 13.59
C TYR A 162 -6.11 7.00 13.92
N VAL A 163 -5.91 6.63 15.19
CA VAL A 163 -5.90 5.23 15.66
C VAL A 163 -7.25 4.53 15.39
N ARG A 164 -8.36 5.28 15.35
CA ARG A 164 -9.69 4.72 15.06
C ARG A 164 -9.98 4.60 13.56
N VAL A 165 -9.36 5.44 12.73
CA VAL A 165 -9.60 5.46 11.28
C VAL A 165 -8.68 4.48 10.55
N ARG A 166 -7.46 4.30 11.06
CA ARG A 166 -6.42 3.45 10.47
C ARG A 166 -6.82 1.99 10.20
N PRO A 167 -7.57 1.29 11.07
CA PRO A 167 -8.00 -0.09 10.77
C PRO A 167 -8.83 -0.24 9.48
N TYR A 168 -9.47 0.84 9.02
CA TYR A 168 -10.27 0.86 7.78
C TYR A 168 -9.44 1.19 6.54
N GLU A 169 -8.19 1.63 6.71
CA GLU A 169 -7.31 2.03 5.61
C GLU A 169 -7.10 0.91 4.58
N PRO A 170 -6.84 -0.37 4.97
CA PRO A 170 -6.68 -1.44 3.99
C PRO A 170 -7.94 -1.66 3.13
N LEU A 171 -9.13 -1.55 3.74
CA LEU A 171 -10.41 -1.68 3.02
C LEU A 171 -10.62 -0.58 1.97
N MET A 172 -10.05 0.61 2.19
CA MET A 172 -10.17 1.75 1.29
C MET A 172 -9.01 1.84 0.28
N ARG A 173 -7.97 1.03 0.46
CA ARG A 173 -6.78 0.96 -0.39
C ARG A 173 -6.79 -0.24 -1.33
N ASP A 174 -7.08 -1.43 -0.81
CA ASP A 174 -6.72 -2.71 -1.42
C ASP A 174 -7.73 -3.37 -2.38
N PRO A 175 -9.05 -3.22 -2.25
CA PRO A 175 -10.00 -4.02 -3.03
C PRO A 175 -9.81 -4.00 -4.55
N TRP A 176 -9.43 -2.86 -5.12
CA TRP A 176 -9.32 -2.66 -6.56
C TRP A 176 -8.12 -3.36 -7.19
N TRP A 177 -6.96 -3.33 -6.54
CA TRP A 177 -5.79 -4.04 -7.04
C TRP A 177 -5.94 -5.56 -6.84
N VAL A 178 -6.55 -5.99 -5.73
CA VAL A 178 -6.90 -7.41 -5.51
C VAL A 178 -7.85 -7.90 -6.61
N PHE A 179 -8.91 -7.14 -6.91
CA PHE A 179 -9.81 -7.42 -8.02
C PHE A 179 -9.08 -7.51 -9.36
N THR A 180 -8.13 -6.61 -9.59
CA THR A 180 -7.30 -6.59 -10.81
C THR A 180 -6.46 -7.87 -10.91
N CYS A 181 -5.81 -8.29 -9.82
CA CYS A 181 -5.04 -9.54 -9.77
C CYS A 181 -5.93 -10.75 -10.08
N LEU A 182 -7.06 -10.90 -9.37
CA LEU A 182 -8.00 -12.00 -9.58
C LEU A 182 -8.54 -12.04 -11.01
N THR A 183 -8.83 -10.87 -11.60
CA THR A 183 -9.27 -10.77 -12.99
C THR A 183 -8.17 -11.24 -13.95
N LEU A 184 -6.92 -10.84 -13.73
CA LEU A 184 -5.80 -11.29 -14.55
C LEU A 184 -5.65 -12.81 -14.49
N PHE A 185 -5.68 -13.41 -13.29
CA PHE A 185 -5.68 -14.87 -13.13
C PHE A 185 -6.81 -15.55 -13.90
N HIS A 186 -8.03 -15.01 -13.80
CA HIS A 186 -9.19 -15.55 -14.50
C HIS A 186 -9.04 -15.49 -16.02
N VAL A 187 -8.56 -14.36 -16.55
CA VAL A 187 -8.30 -14.17 -17.99
C VAL A 187 -7.21 -15.13 -18.46
N ILE A 188 -6.13 -15.28 -17.70
CA ILE A 188 -5.03 -16.19 -18.04
C ILE A 188 -5.55 -17.64 -18.15
N ASN A 189 -6.33 -18.09 -17.17
CA ASN A 189 -6.87 -19.44 -17.15
C ASN A 189 -7.86 -19.70 -18.30
N SER A 190 -8.63 -18.68 -18.70
CA SER A 190 -9.71 -18.84 -19.67
C SER A 190 -9.27 -18.67 -21.13
N VAL A 191 -8.31 -17.78 -21.40
CA VAL A 191 -7.88 -17.47 -22.77
C VAL A 191 -6.80 -18.42 -23.26
N TYR A 192 -5.86 -18.81 -22.39
CA TYR A 192 -4.71 -19.60 -22.84
C TYR A 192 -5.02 -21.10 -22.98
N GLY A 193 -6.21 -21.57 -22.58
CA GLY A 193 -6.67 -22.97 -22.74
C GLY A 193 -5.75 -24.02 -22.13
N THR A 194 -4.70 -23.57 -21.44
CA THR A 194 -3.58 -24.31 -20.90
C THR A 194 -3.47 -23.85 -19.47
N GLY A 195 -3.40 -24.80 -18.53
CA GLY A 195 -3.33 -24.46 -17.11
C GLY A 195 -2.17 -23.51 -16.84
N VAL A 196 -2.30 -22.68 -15.80
CA VAL A 196 -1.26 -21.71 -15.38
C VAL A 196 0.16 -22.32 -15.36
N PHE A 197 0.27 -23.60 -15.02
CA PHE A 197 1.51 -24.38 -15.04
C PHE A 197 2.17 -24.51 -16.42
N GLU A 198 1.38 -24.72 -17.47
CA GLU A 198 1.91 -24.83 -18.84
C GLU A 198 2.42 -23.46 -19.33
N LEU A 199 1.74 -22.37 -18.96
CA LEU A 199 2.20 -21.02 -19.26
C LEU A 199 3.50 -20.67 -18.50
N ILE A 200 3.59 -21.09 -17.24
CA ILE A 200 4.82 -20.99 -16.43
C ILE A 200 5.97 -21.76 -17.10
N ARG A 201 5.71 -22.97 -17.60
CA ARG A 201 6.72 -23.79 -18.29
C ARG A 201 7.23 -23.13 -19.56
N ARG A 202 6.36 -22.46 -20.32
CA ARG A 202 6.73 -21.74 -21.55
C ARG A 202 7.41 -20.40 -21.29
N SER A 203 7.12 -19.75 -20.17
CA SER A 203 7.63 -18.40 -19.86
C SER A 203 8.04 -18.26 -18.40
N PRO A 204 9.32 -18.53 -18.04
CA PRO A 204 9.76 -18.47 -16.64
C PRO A 204 9.62 -17.08 -16.02
N ARG A 205 9.72 -16.02 -16.83
CA ARG A 205 9.48 -14.63 -16.37
C ARG A 205 8.06 -14.42 -15.86
N PHE A 206 7.09 -15.07 -16.49
CA PHE A 206 5.70 -15.00 -16.07
C PHE A 206 5.50 -15.70 -14.72
N ALA A 207 6.22 -16.78 -14.46
CA ALA A 207 6.19 -17.49 -13.18
C ALA A 207 6.66 -16.60 -12.02
N ILE A 208 7.78 -15.88 -12.21
CA ILE A 208 8.30 -14.94 -11.20
C ILE A 208 7.28 -13.86 -10.88
N LEU A 209 6.66 -13.28 -11.92
CA LEU A 209 5.60 -12.28 -11.75
C LEU A 209 4.40 -12.87 -10.96
N LEU A 210 4.00 -14.09 -11.26
CA LEU A 210 2.88 -14.75 -10.60
C LEU A 210 3.14 -15.00 -9.12
N ILE A 211 4.34 -15.51 -8.81
CA ILE A 211 4.77 -15.74 -7.42
C ILE A 211 4.80 -14.41 -6.67
N ALA A 212 5.32 -13.35 -7.28
CA ALA A 212 5.34 -12.02 -6.68
C ALA A 212 3.92 -11.50 -6.39
N ILE A 213 2.96 -11.71 -7.30
CA ILE A 213 1.55 -11.33 -7.08
C ILE A 213 0.95 -12.15 -5.93
N CYS A 214 1.20 -13.45 -5.87
CA CYS A 214 0.71 -14.30 -4.78
C CYS A 214 1.29 -13.87 -3.42
N LEU A 215 2.59 -13.59 -3.36
CA LEU A 215 3.25 -13.09 -2.16
C LEU A 215 2.67 -11.74 -1.73
N ALA A 216 2.47 -10.81 -2.68
CA ALA A 216 1.83 -9.53 -2.39
C ALA A 216 0.43 -9.70 -1.80
N LEU A 217 -0.40 -10.60 -2.35
CA LEU A 217 -1.73 -10.92 -1.81
C LEU A 217 -1.68 -11.48 -0.39
N ILE A 218 -0.71 -12.34 -0.09
CA ILE A 218 -0.51 -12.87 1.26
C ILE A 218 -0.11 -11.75 2.22
N PHE A 219 0.88 -10.92 1.86
CA PHE A 219 1.30 -9.81 2.71
C PHE A 219 0.19 -8.80 2.95
N THR A 220 -0.64 -8.52 1.95
CA THR A 220 -1.83 -7.67 2.15
C THR A 220 -2.86 -8.31 3.07
N ALA A 221 -3.11 -9.62 2.95
CA ALA A 221 -4.01 -10.31 3.88
C ALA A 221 -3.49 -10.23 5.33
N VAL A 222 -2.17 -10.38 5.52
CA VAL A 222 -1.52 -10.20 6.83
C VAL A 222 -1.65 -8.74 7.30
N ASP A 223 -1.40 -7.76 6.44
CA ASP A 223 -1.53 -6.33 6.77
C ASP A 223 -2.97 -5.96 7.18
N ILE A 224 -3.98 -6.47 6.47
CA ILE A 224 -5.40 -6.31 6.82
C ILE A 224 -5.70 -6.97 8.17
N ALA A 225 -5.29 -8.23 8.36
CA ALA A 225 -5.55 -8.97 9.59
C ALA A 225 -4.95 -8.28 10.81
N ALA A 226 -3.72 -7.79 10.65
CA ALA A 226 -2.96 -7.13 11.69
C ALA A 226 -3.44 -5.68 11.93
N SER A 227 -4.14 -5.06 10.97
CA SER A 227 -4.79 -3.74 11.14
C SER A 227 -6.15 -3.81 11.84
N ILE A 228 -6.94 -4.87 11.61
CA ILE A 228 -8.30 -4.99 12.15
C ILE A 228 -8.30 -5.59 13.55
N HIS A 229 -7.44 -6.57 13.78
CA HIS A 229 -7.40 -7.27 15.05
C HIS A 229 -6.11 -6.93 15.78
N ASN A 230 -6.23 -6.59 17.06
CA ASN A 230 -5.10 -6.53 18.00
C ASN A 230 -4.54 -7.95 18.27
N PHE A 231 -4.43 -8.81 17.25
CA PHE A 231 -3.83 -10.14 17.40
C PHE A 231 -2.33 -10.04 17.69
N ILE A 232 -1.72 -8.87 17.49
CA ILE A 232 -0.28 -8.64 17.60
C ILE A 232 -0.02 -7.25 18.21
N GLY A 233 -0.28 -7.09 19.51
CA GLY A 233 0.04 -5.87 20.24
C GLY A 233 -0.76 -4.63 19.79
N SER A 234 -0.70 -3.58 20.60
CA SER A 234 -1.31 -2.29 20.28
C SER A 234 -0.62 -1.69 19.05
N THR A 235 -1.32 -1.55 17.93
CA THR A 235 -0.79 -0.89 16.74
C THR A 235 -0.55 0.59 17.00
N ASP A 236 0.68 0.96 17.31
CA ASP A 236 1.14 2.33 17.47
C ASP A 236 1.24 3.08 16.13
N GLY A 237 0.20 3.11 15.29
CA GLY A 237 0.28 3.89 14.04
C GLY A 237 1.35 3.40 13.03
N TYR A 238 2.09 2.33 13.33
CA TYR A 238 3.04 1.63 12.45
C TYR A 238 2.48 0.27 11.96
N VAL A 239 2.88 -0.17 10.77
CA VAL A 239 2.46 -1.43 10.09
C VAL A 239 2.50 -2.60 11.08
N ALA A 240 1.44 -3.38 11.15
CA ALA A 240 1.27 -4.36 12.21
C ALA A 240 2.18 -5.62 12.09
N LEU A 241 3.09 -5.64 11.10
CA LEU A 241 4.23 -6.56 11.07
C LEU A 241 5.34 -6.17 12.06
N TYR A 242 5.41 -4.89 12.46
CA TYR A 242 6.47 -4.38 13.33
C TYR A 242 6.40 -4.89 14.77
N SER A 243 5.23 -5.30 15.24
CA SER A 243 5.05 -5.89 16.57
C SER A 243 5.46 -7.37 16.65
N LEU A 244 5.65 -8.06 15.52
CA LEU A 244 6.05 -9.47 15.48
C LEU A 244 7.55 -9.71 15.70
N THR A 245 8.39 -8.68 15.53
CA THR A 245 9.85 -8.81 15.64
C THR A 245 10.40 -8.44 17.01
N LEU A 246 9.60 -7.80 17.86
CA LEU A 246 10.02 -7.23 19.15
C LEU A 246 9.49 -8.00 20.37
N ASP A 247 8.84 -9.16 20.18
CA ASP A 247 8.51 -10.05 21.29
C ASP A 247 9.67 -11.04 21.52
N PRO A 248 10.57 -10.83 22.50
CA PRO A 248 11.25 -11.94 23.10
C PRO A 248 10.19 -12.78 23.82
N ALA A 249 10.15 -14.07 23.52
CA ALA A 249 9.47 -15.07 24.34
C ALA A 249 9.84 -14.85 25.84
N PRO A 250 8.94 -15.16 26.78
CA PRO A 250 9.01 -14.74 28.19
C PRO A 250 10.33 -15.04 28.90
#